data_AF-A0A3L8P930-F1
#
_entry.id   AF-A0A3L8P930-F1
#
_cell.length_a   1.000
_cell.length_b   1.000
_cell.length_c   1.000
_cell.angle_alpha   90.00
_cell.angle_beta   90.00
_cell.angle_gamma   90.00
#
_symmetry.space_group_name_H-M   'P 1'
#
loop_
_entity.id
_entity.type
_entity.pdbx_description
1 polymer ?
#
loop_
_entity_poly.entity_id
_entity_poly.type
_entity_poly.pdbx_seq_one_letter_code
_entity_poly.pdbx_strand_id
1 'polypeptide(L)'
;NLVFHVSIVVVLVGVAVGSLWGYRGAVIVTEGEGFSNTLSQYNEFSSGPLFDAEDLPPFSFRVDRMIAEFQPEGPQRGAPKLFQADVTYTERPGEDPEQYEI
;
A
#
# COMPACT_ATOMS: atom_id res chain seq x y z
N ASN A 1 -28.29 24.56 -14.82
CA ASN A 1 -28.87 23.20 -14.89
C ASN A 1 -28.81 22.60 -13.49
N LEU A 2 -29.97 22.27 -12.90
CA LEU A 2 -30.08 21.77 -11.53
C LEU A 2 -29.39 20.40 -11.35
N VAL A 3 -29.44 19.54 -12.37
CA VAL A 3 -28.83 18.20 -12.35
C VAL A 3 -27.32 18.30 -12.10
N PHE A 4 -26.65 19.25 -12.75
CA PHE A 4 -25.21 19.46 -12.59
C PHE A 4 -24.80 19.78 -11.14
N HIS A 5 -25.59 20.62 -10.46
CA HIS A 5 -25.28 21.02 -9.09
C HIS A 5 -25.48 19.86 -8.11
N VAL A 6 -26.55 19.08 -8.30
CA VAL A 6 -26.80 17.88 -7.51
C VAL A 6 -25.70 16.84 -7.72
N SER A 7 -25.19 16.67 -8.95
CA SER A 7 -24.06 15.76 -9.23
C SER A 7 -22.82 16.11 -8.42
N ILE A 8 -22.46 17.40 -8.31
CA ILE A 8 -21.31 17.84 -7.49
C ILE A 8 -21.54 17.52 -6.02
N VAL A 9 -22.73 17.80 -5.49
CA VAL A 9 -23.05 17.51 -4.08
C VAL A 9 -22.93 16.01 -3.78
N VAL A 10 -23.43 15.15 -4.66
CA VAL A 10 -23.32 13.68 -4.48
C VAL A 10 -21.86 13.23 -4.46
N VAL A 11 -21.02 13.75 -5.36
CA VAL A 11 -19.58 13.46 -5.37
C VAL A 11 -18.92 13.95 -4.08
N LEU A 12 -19.24 15.16 -3.63
CA LEU A 12 -18.69 15.71 -2.38
C LEU A 12 -19.09 14.88 -1.16
N VAL A 13 -20.32 14.39 -1.10
CA VAL A 13 -20.77 13.47 -0.04
C VAL A 13 -19.97 12.18 -0.08
N GLY A 14 -19.75 11.60 -1.27
CA GLY A 14 -18.93 10.39 -1.43
C GLY A 14 -17.49 10.60 -0.94
N VAL A 15 -16.87 11.72 -1.30
CA VAL A 15 -15.51 12.09 -0.84
C VAL A 15 -15.49 12.30 0.68
N ALA A 16 -16.49 13.00 1.24
CA ALA A 16 -16.59 13.25 2.68
C ALA A 16 -16.71 11.93 3.46
N VAL A 17 -17.57 11.01 3.02
CA VAL A 17 -17.68 9.66 3.60
C VAL A 17 -16.33 8.93 3.50
N GLY A 18 -15.70 8.88 2.33
CA GLY A 18 -14.38 8.26 2.18
C GLY A 18 -13.32 8.82 3.13
N SER A 19 -13.35 10.13 3.40
CA SER A 19 -12.41 10.78 4.31
C SER A 19 -12.66 10.50 5.80
N LEU A 20 -13.90 10.19 6.19
CA LEU A 20 -14.26 9.95 7.59
C LEU A 20 -13.92 8.53 8.06
N TRP A 21 -14.11 7.53 7.19
CA TRP A 21 -13.86 6.10 7.50
C TRP A 21 -12.57 5.54 6.91
N GLY A 22 -11.95 6.25 5.96
CA GLY A 22 -10.72 5.79 5.32
C GLY A 22 -9.46 5.98 6.17
N TYR A 23 -8.38 5.32 5.75
CA TYR A 23 -7.04 5.51 6.30
C TYR A 23 -5.99 5.56 5.17
N ARG A 24 -4.82 6.07 5.50
CA ARG A 24 -3.59 6.00 4.71
C ARG A 24 -2.46 5.56 5.60
N GLY A 25 -1.70 4.57 5.14
CA GLY A 25 -0.48 4.12 5.78
C GLY A 25 0.67 4.09 4.78
N ALA A 26 1.86 4.42 5.26
CA ALA A 26 3.11 4.21 4.53
C ALA A 26 4.07 3.40 5.41
N VAL A 27 4.73 2.43 4.80
CA VAL A 27 5.72 1.57 5.45
C VAL A 27 6.90 1.34 4.51
N ILE A 28 8.09 1.29 5.07
CA ILE A 28 9.32 0.88 4.40
C ILE A 28 9.68 -0.50 4.94
N VAL A 29 9.80 -1.47 4.04
CA VAL A 29 10.18 -2.84 4.36
C VAL A 29 11.45 -3.17 3.60
N THR A 30 12.46 -3.71 4.30
CA THR A 30 13.73 -4.11 3.67
C THR A 30 13.76 -5.60 3.35
N GLU A 31 14.69 -6.01 2.48
CA GLU A 31 14.89 -7.42 2.15
C GLU A 31 15.17 -8.24 3.42
N GLY A 32 14.44 -9.34 3.59
CA GLY A 32 14.52 -10.20 4.76
C GLY A 32 13.60 -9.78 5.91
N GLU A 33 12.87 -8.67 5.79
CA GLU A 33 11.85 -8.23 6.75
C GLU A 33 10.43 -8.51 6.26
N GLY A 34 9.48 -8.48 7.19
CA GLY A 34 8.07 -8.65 6.89
C GLY A 34 7.22 -7.55 7.52
N PHE A 35 6.04 -7.38 6.94
CA PHE A 35 5.02 -6.46 7.36
C PHE A 35 3.73 -7.22 7.61
N SER A 36 3.04 -6.88 8.69
CA SER A 36 1.65 -7.27 8.95
C SER A 36 0.82 -6.01 9.05
N ASN A 37 -0.36 -6.02 8.42
CA ASN A 37 -1.26 -4.87 8.37
C ASN A 37 -1.86 -4.53 9.74
N THR A 38 -1.04 -3.89 10.56
CA THR A 38 -1.30 -3.55 11.95
C THR A 38 -0.78 -2.15 12.21
N LEU A 39 -1.52 -1.37 13.00
CA LEU A 39 -1.24 0.05 13.22
C LEU A 39 0.21 0.32 13.65
N SER A 40 0.76 -0.53 14.51
CA SER A 40 2.11 -0.37 15.07
C SER A 40 3.25 -0.62 14.08
N GLN A 41 2.98 -1.25 12.94
CA GLN A 41 4.03 -1.56 11.94
C GLN A 41 4.13 -0.51 10.83
N TYR A 42 3.22 0.46 10.78
CA TYR A 42 3.32 1.59 9.88
C TYR A 42 4.33 2.62 10.38
N ASN A 43 5.12 3.20 9.47
CA ASN A 43 5.99 4.32 9.80
C ASN A 43 5.21 5.64 9.84
N GLU A 44 4.25 5.79 8.93
CA GLU A 44 3.30 6.89 8.90
C GLU A 44 1.89 6.32 8.76
N PHE A 45 0.98 6.78 9.61
CA PHE A 45 -0.41 6.36 9.57
C PHE A 45 -1.32 7.55 9.87
N SER A 46 -2.33 7.75 9.03
CA SER A 46 -3.35 8.78 9.19
C SER A 46 -4.71 8.19 8.87
N SER A 47 -5.71 8.53 9.66
CA SER A 47 -7.06 7.99 9.51
C SER A 47 -8.13 9.05 9.72
N GLY A 48 -9.30 8.78 9.16
CA GLY A 48 -10.49 9.58 9.41
C GLY A 48 -11.00 9.42 10.85
N PRO A 49 -11.80 10.36 11.35
CA PRO A 49 -12.29 10.34 12.74
C PRO A 49 -13.18 9.15 13.10
N LEU A 50 -13.73 8.44 12.11
CA LEU A 50 -14.63 7.29 12.29
C LEU A 50 -13.97 5.96 11.90
N PHE A 51 -12.66 5.94 11.68
CA PHE A 51 -11.90 4.73 11.41
C PHE A 51 -11.64 3.93 12.69
N ASP A 52 -11.75 2.60 12.61
CA ASP A 52 -11.35 1.66 13.65
C ASP A 52 -10.15 0.82 13.19
N ALA A 53 -9.17 0.63 14.06
CA ALA A 53 -8.01 -0.21 13.76
C ALA A 53 -8.37 -1.70 13.64
N GLU A 54 -9.48 -2.13 14.24
CA GLU A 54 -10.02 -3.48 14.09
C GLU A 54 -10.52 -3.77 12.66
N ASP A 55 -10.80 -2.72 11.88
CA ASP A 55 -11.23 -2.85 10.48
C ASP A 55 -10.06 -3.08 9.50
N LEU A 56 -8.82 -3.10 9.97
CA LEU A 56 -7.66 -3.40 9.14
C LEU A 56 -7.71 -4.85 8.63
N PRO A 57 -7.67 -5.08 7.30
CA PRO A 57 -7.61 -6.44 6.76
C PRO A 57 -6.34 -7.17 7.24
N PRO A 58 -6.42 -8.42 7.70
CA PRO A 58 -5.32 -9.06 8.43
C PRO A 58 -4.28 -9.73 7.52
N PHE A 59 -3.82 -9.03 6.48
CA PHE A 59 -2.81 -9.56 5.57
C PHE A 59 -1.39 -9.31 6.09
N SER A 60 -0.45 -10.09 5.59
CA SER A 60 0.98 -9.87 5.79
C SER A 60 1.77 -10.18 4.52
N PHE A 61 2.96 -9.61 4.41
CA PHE A 61 3.92 -9.99 3.39
C PHE A 61 5.35 -9.92 3.93
N ARG A 62 6.24 -10.66 3.29
CA ARG A 62 7.68 -10.63 3.53
C ARG A 62 8.39 -10.32 2.23
N VAL A 63 9.36 -9.40 2.28
CA VAL A 63 10.23 -9.15 1.13
C VAL A 63 11.35 -10.18 1.19
N ASP A 64 11.33 -11.15 0.29
CA ASP A 64 12.32 -12.22 0.26
C ASP A 64 13.56 -11.81 -0.51
N ARG A 65 13.38 -11.03 -1.59
CA ARG A 65 14.48 -10.52 -2.41
C ARG A 65 14.12 -9.18 -3.04
N MET A 66 15.05 -8.24 -3.02
CA MET A 66 14.96 -6.99 -3.76
C MET A 66 16.01 -6.96 -4.87
N ILE A 67 15.56 -6.73 -6.10
CA ILE A 67 16.40 -6.62 -7.29
C ILE A 67 16.40 -5.17 -7.76
N ALA A 68 17.57 -4.54 -7.75
CA ALA A 68 17.77 -3.19 -8.26
C ALA A 68 18.89 -3.20 -9.32
N GLU A 69 18.52 -3.02 -10.59
CA GLU A 69 19.48 -2.92 -11.69
C GLU A 69 19.59 -1.48 -12.19
N PHE A 70 20.82 -1.07 -12.50
CA PHE A 70 21.14 0.24 -13.07
C PHE A 70 21.91 0.07 -14.36
N GLN A 71 21.77 1.04 -15.28
CA GLN A 71 22.46 1.03 -16.56
C GLN A 71 23.98 1.19 -16.35
N PRO A 72 24.81 0.19 -16.73
CA PRO A 72 26.23 0.21 -16.42
C PRO A 72 27.04 1.14 -17.34
N GLU A 73 26.55 1.42 -18.55
CA GLU A 73 27.30 2.09 -19.62
C GLU A 73 26.43 2.96 -20.54
N GLY A 74 27.08 3.79 -21.35
CA GLY A 74 26.44 4.65 -22.35
C GLY A 74 25.90 5.98 -21.79
N PRO A 75 25.14 6.74 -22.60
CA PRO A 75 24.67 8.08 -22.23
C PRO A 75 23.79 8.14 -20.98
N GLN A 76 23.12 7.03 -20.66
CA GLN A 76 22.24 6.90 -19.50
C GLN A 76 22.90 6.13 -18.35
N ARG A 77 24.23 6.08 -18.29
CA ARG A 77 24.95 5.38 -17.21
C ARG A 77 24.48 5.86 -15.83
N GLY A 78 24.16 4.90 -14.96
CA GLY A 78 23.63 5.14 -13.62
C GLY A 78 22.12 5.36 -13.57
N ALA A 79 21.42 5.42 -14.71
CA ALA A 79 19.97 5.45 -14.72
C ALA A 79 19.38 4.12 -14.23
N PRO A 80 18.26 4.13 -13.50
CA PRO A 80 17.59 2.92 -13.07
C PRO A 80 17.05 2.13 -14.27
N LYS A 81 17.19 0.81 -14.22
CA LYS A 81 16.73 -0.12 -15.27
C LYS A 81 15.63 -1.04 -14.77
N LEU A 82 15.76 -1.56 -13.55
CA LEU A 82 14.78 -2.46 -12.94
C LEU A 82 14.74 -2.25 -11.43
N PHE A 83 13.53 -2.21 -10.89
CA PHE A 83 13.26 -2.39 -9.47
C PHE A 83 12.15 -3.42 -9.37
N GLN A 84 12.44 -4.54 -8.72
CA GLN A 84 11.54 -5.66 -8.56
C GLN A 84 11.72 -6.25 -7.17
N ALA A 85 10.65 -6.71 -6.56
CA ALA A 85 10.71 -7.47 -5.32
C ALA A 85 10.00 -8.81 -5.45
N ASP A 86 10.68 -9.87 -4.98
CA ASP A 86 10.05 -11.16 -4.74
C ASP A 86 9.50 -11.14 -3.31
N VAL A 87 8.20 -11.40 -3.17
CA VAL A 87 7.50 -11.32 -1.88
C VAL A 87 6.71 -12.58 -1.60
N THR A 88 6.74 -13.03 -0.35
CA THR A 88 5.81 -14.03 0.17
C THR A 88 4.64 -13.31 0.83
N TYR A 89 3.45 -13.49 0.30
CA TYR A 89 2.20 -12.89 0.75
C TYR A 89 1.34 -13.91 1.51
N THR A 90 0.60 -13.46 2.51
CA THR A 90 -0.38 -14.26 3.25
C THR A 90 -1.63 -13.42 3.43
N GLU A 91 -2.75 -13.87 2.85
CA GLU A 91 -4.01 -13.10 2.85
C GLU A 91 -4.64 -13.03 4.24
N ARG A 92 -4.64 -14.14 4.99
CA ARG A 92 -5.13 -14.19 6.38
C ARG A 92 -4.24 -15.05 7.28
N PRO A 93 -4.26 -14.81 8.61
CA PRO A 93 -3.51 -15.63 9.56
C PRO A 93 -3.91 -17.10 9.47
N GLY A 94 -2.95 -17.97 9.19
CA GLY A 94 -3.15 -19.42 9.09
C GLY A 94 -3.50 -19.95 7.69
N GLU A 95 -3.60 -19.08 6.68
CA GLU A 95 -3.65 -19.49 5.28
C GLU A 95 -2.24 -19.78 4.73
N ASP A 96 -2.18 -20.58 3.66
CA ASP A 96 -0.91 -20.95 3.03
C ASP A 96 -0.27 -19.74 2.34
N PRO A 97 1.04 -19.47 2.54
CA PRO A 97 1.70 -18.36 1.88
C PRO A 97 1.86 -18.56 0.37
N GLU A 98 1.75 -17.46 -0.38
CA GLU A 98 1.88 -17.43 -1.84
C GLU A 98 3.00 -16.48 -2.27
N GLN A 99 3.75 -16.83 -3.32
CA GLN A 99 4.85 -16.01 -3.83
C GLN A 99 4.39 -15.10 -4.97
N TYR A 100 4.83 -13.84 -4.93
CA TYR A 100 4.54 -12.82 -5.93
C TYR A 100 5.80 -12.05 -6.32
N GLU A 101 5.78 -11.53 -7.54
CA GLU A 101 6.76 -10.60 -8.08
C GLU A 101 6.05 -9.24 -8.26
N ILE A 102 6.61 -8.16 -7.68
CA ILE A 102 6.06 -6.79 -7.76
C ILE A 102 7.07 -5.76 -8.22
#